data_AF-A0ABD0YXC9-F1
#
_entry.id   AF-A0ABD0YXC9-F1
#
_cell.length_a   1.000
_cell.length_b   1.000
_cell.length_c   1.000
_cell.angle_alpha   90.00
_cell.angle_beta   90.00
_cell.angle_gamma   90.00
#
_symmetry.space_group_name_H-M   'P 1'
#
loop_
_entity.id
_entity.type
_entity.pdbx_description
1 polymer ?
#
loop_
_entity_poly.entity_id
_entity_poly.type
_entity_poly.pdbx_seq_one_letter_code
_entity_poly.pdbx_strand_id
1 'polypeptide(L)'
;MDQNSNNTEEEIVQRHRKEKKELQAKIQALKKTATKGDKKKKKEVSEEILKLETDQEKRHSDELSAFNAQNVNVNDVTATLDSISLEEAGKGSEEVKQCEGRVSKAQRRREKKAIELKERQQRISQQEADNKLGVRHLETKKIKQILKERNLKLNEIPSDGNW
;
A
#
# COMPACT_ATOMS: atom_id res chain seq x y z
N MET A 1 -24.98 32.75 -6.19
CA MET A 1 -25.75 31.55 -5.82
C MET A 1 -24.74 30.50 -5.40
N ASP A 2 -24.38 30.53 -4.13
CA ASP A 2 -23.36 29.67 -3.56
C ASP A 2 -23.98 28.29 -3.33
N GLN A 3 -23.72 27.39 -4.27
CA GLN A 3 -24.06 25.98 -4.15
C GLN A 3 -23.08 25.36 -3.16
N ASN A 4 -23.47 25.38 -1.88
CA ASN A 4 -22.78 24.74 -0.77
C ASN A 4 -22.67 23.24 -1.09
N SER A 5 -21.51 22.84 -1.59
CA SER A 5 -21.19 21.51 -2.09
C SER A 5 -21.11 20.52 -0.95
N ASN A 6 -22.21 19.84 -0.66
CA ASN A 6 -22.17 18.57 0.07
C ASN A 6 -21.60 17.48 -0.85
N ASN A 7 -20.31 17.59 -1.20
CA ASN A 7 -19.59 16.48 -1.83
C ASN A 7 -19.46 15.39 -0.78
N THR A 8 -20.04 14.22 -1.06
CA THR A 8 -19.85 13.04 -0.21
C THR A 8 -18.38 12.62 -0.22
N GLU A 9 -17.94 11.92 0.83
CA GLU A 9 -16.56 11.40 0.92
C GLU A 9 -16.19 10.59 -0.33
N GLU A 10 -17.16 9.84 -0.85
CA GLU A 10 -17.02 9.02 -2.04
C GLU A 10 -16.76 9.86 -3.30
N GLU A 11 -17.45 10.99 -3.47
CA GLU A 11 -17.23 11.90 -4.59
C GLU A 11 -15.86 12.59 -4.54
N ILE A 12 -15.39 12.95 -3.33
CA ILE A 12 -14.04 13.48 -3.11
C ILE A 12 -13.00 12.45 -3.54
N VAL A 13 -13.13 11.20 -3.09
CA VAL A 13 -12.22 10.11 -3.46
C VAL A 13 -12.27 9.81 -4.95
N GLN A 14 -13.46 9.82 -5.58
CA GLN A 14 -13.59 9.62 -7.02
C GLN A 14 -12.93 10.76 -7.83
N ARG A 15 -13.07 12.01 -7.40
CA ARG A 15 -12.37 13.15 -8.00
C ARG A 15 -10.87 13.01 -7.84
N HIS A 16 -10.37 12.67 -6.65
CA HIS A 16 -8.94 12.41 -6.41
C HIS A 16 -8.39 11.30 -7.31
N ARG A 17 -9.17 10.23 -7.55
CA ARG A 17 -8.78 9.15 -8.48
C ARG A 17 -8.65 9.66 -9.92
N LYS A 18 -9.57 10.52 -10.38
CA LYS A 18 -9.50 11.12 -11.73
C LYS A 18 -8.28 12.04 -11.84
N GLU A 19 -8.10 12.93 -10.87
CA GLU A 19 -6.97 13.86 -10.81
C GLU A 19 -5.61 13.15 -10.73
N LYS A 20 -5.53 12.01 -10.03
CA LYS A 20 -4.32 11.17 -10.00
C LYS A 20 -4.01 10.55 -11.37
N LYS A 21 -5.03 10.10 -12.11
CA LYS A 21 -4.85 9.60 -13.49
C LYS A 21 -4.38 10.69 -14.45
N GLU A 22 -4.97 11.87 -14.34
CA GLU A 22 -4.57 13.04 -15.13
C GLU A 22 -3.13 13.48 -14.81
N LEU A 23 -2.76 13.48 -13.53
CA LEU A 23 -1.39 13.79 -13.12
C LEU A 23 -0.40 12.75 -13.69
N GLN A 24 -0.74 11.47 -13.67
CA GLN A 24 0.10 10.43 -14.29
C GLN A 24 0.28 10.64 -15.79
N ALA A 25 -0.78 11.00 -16.52
CA ALA A 25 -0.69 11.32 -17.94
C ALA A 25 0.21 12.54 -18.18
N LYS A 26 0.09 13.59 -17.35
CA LYS A 26 0.94 14.79 -17.40
C LYS A 26 2.41 14.48 -17.10
N ILE A 27 2.69 13.65 -16.09
CA ILE A 27 4.04 13.17 -15.76
C ILE A 27 4.64 12.39 -16.93
N GLN A 28 3.87 11.52 -17.58
CA GLN A 28 4.35 10.79 -18.76
C GLN A 28 4.69 11.74 -19.91
N ALA A 29 3.86 12.77 -20.16
CA ALA A 29 4.16 13.79 -21.17
C ALA A 29 5.44 14.57 -20.82
N LEU A 30 5.59 15.03 -19.58
CA LEU A 30 6.80 15.72 -19.10
C LEU A 30 8.05 14.83 -19.21
N LYS A 31 7.94 13.55 -18.90
CA LYS A 31 9.07 12.61 -19.07
C LYS A 31 9.46 12.41 -20.52
N LYS A 32 8.51 12.55 -21.47
CA LYS A 32 8.79 12.46 -22.92
C LYS A 32 9.48 13.72 -23.45
N THR A 33 9.24 14.90 -22.87
CA THR A 33 9.91 16.14 -23.30
C THR A 33 11.37 16.21 -22.87
N ALA A 34 11.76 15.45 -21.83
CA ALA A 34 13.16 15.25 -21.46
C ALA A 34 13.83 14.22 -22.40
N THR A 35 14.48 14.72 -23.46
CA THR A 35 15.20 13.89 -24.44
C THR A 35 16.40 13.16 -23.82
N LYS A 36 16.80 12.02 -24.42
CA LYS A 36 17.99 11.24 -24.03
C LYS A 36 19.25 12.04 -24.37
N GLY A 37 19.73 12.85 -23.43
CA GLY A 37 20.99 13.58 -23.55
C GLY A 37 21.05 14.84 -22.68
N ASP A 38 19.91 15.52 -22.51
CA ASP A 38 19.84 16.77 -21.76
C ASP A 38 19.73 16.52 -20.24
N LYS A 39 20.89 16.30 -19.58
CA LYS A 39 20.96 16.05 -18.13
C LYS A 39 20.35 17.18 -17.29
N LYS A 40 20.46 18.44 -17.74
CA LYS A 40 19.84 19.61 -17.09
C LYS A 40 18.31 19.56 -17.16
N LYS A 41 17.75 19.43 -18.38
CA LYS A 41 16.30 19.30 -18.57
C LYS A 41 15.71 18.09 -17.87
N LYS A 42 16.41 16.96 -17.84
CA LYS A 42 15.97 15.77 -17.09
C LYS A 42 15.89 16.04 -15.58
N LYS A 43 16.80 16.84 -15.03
CA LYS A 43 16.79 17.23 -13.62
C LYS A 43 15.63 18.20 -13.34
N GLU A 44 15.46 19.23 -14.17
CA GLU A 44 14.36 20.20 -14.08
C GLU A 44 12.99 19.51 -14.18
N VAL A 45 12.80 18.65 -15.18
CA VAL A 45 11.57 17.84 -15.33
C VAL A 45 11.35 16.95 -14.12
N SER A 46 12.40 16.34 -13.56
CA SER A 46 12.27 15.52 -12.35
C SER A 46 11.89 16.34 -11.12
N GLU A 47 12.39 17.57 -10.99
CA GLU A 47 12.04 18.47 -9.89
C GLU A 47 10.60 18.98 -10.04
N GLU A 48 10.18 19.29 -11.26
CA GLU A 48 8.81 19.71 -11.57
C GLU A 48 7.81 18.58 -11.32
N ILE A 49 8.13 17.34 -11.70
CA ILE A 49 7.30 16.15 -11.37
C ILE A 49 7.14 16.02 -9.86
N LEU A 50 8.23 16.11 -9.10
CA LEU A 50 8.17 16.02 -7.64
C LEU A 50 7.31 17.14 -7.04
N LYS A 51 7.44 18.36 -7.54
CA LYS A 51 6.63 19.51 -7.08
C LYS A 51 5.15 19.26 -7.34
N LEU A 52 4.79 18.84 -8.54
CA LEU A 52 3.39 18.55 -8.92
C LEU A 52 2.79 17.40 -8.09
N GLU A 53 3.55 16.35 -7.82
CA GLU A 53 3.11 15.24 -6.97
C GLU A 53 2.89 15.70 -5.51
N THR A 54 3.83 16.46 -4.95
CA THR A 54 3.70 16.95 -3.57
C THR A 54 2.56 17.95 -3.40
N ASP A 55 2.32 18.81 -4.39
CA ASP A 55 1.23 19.78 -4.35
C ASP A 55 -0.13 19.09 -4.43
N GLN A 56 -0.28 18.12 -5.34
CA GLN A 56 -1.52 17.35 -5.45
C GLN A 56 -1.82 16.56 -4.17
N GLU A 57 -0.81 15.86 -3.62
CA GLU A 57 -1.00 15.09 -2.39
C GLU A 57 -1.35 16.00 -1.21
N LYS A 58 -0.70 17.16 -1.11
CA LYS A 58 -1.04 18.15 -0.08
C LYS A 58 -2.48 18.63 -0.22
N ARG A 59 -2.91 19.00 -1.43
CA ARG A 59 -4.30 19.42 -1.69
C ARG A 59 -5.31 18.31 -1.35
N HIS A 60 -5.05 17.07 -1.75
CA HIS A 60 -5.93 15.93 -1.44
C HIS A 60 -5.99 15.65 0.06
N SER A 61 -4.86 15.74 0.77
CA SER A 61 -4.79 15.60 2.22
C SER A 61 -5.53 16.72 2.94
N ASP A 62 -5.35 17.97 2.53
CA ASP A 62 -6.03 19.13 3.11
C ASP A 62 -7.55 19.05 2.89
N GLU A 63 -8.00 18.62 1.69
CA GLU A 63 -9.41 18.40 1.38
C GLU A 63 -10.04 17.29 2.24
N LEU A 64 -9.36 16.15 2.41
CA LEU A 64 -9.84 15.06 3.28
C LEU A 64 -9.84 15.48 4.76
N SER A 65 -8.82 16.22 5.20
CA SER A 65 -8.76 16.74 6.57
C SER A 65 -9.88 17.75 6.82
N ALA A 66 -10.17 18.63 5.86
CA ALA A 66 -11.25 19.60 5.96
C ALA A 66 -12.62 18.92 5.98
N PHE A 67 -12.82 17.90 5.13
CA PHE A 67 -14.04 17.11 5.12
C PHE A 67 -14.26 16.35 6.44
N ASN A 68 -13.20 15.72 6.97
CA ASN A 68 -13.25 15.04 8.27
C ASN A 68 -13.51 16.03 9.42
N ALA A 69 -12.87 17.20 9.41
CA ALA A 69 -13.13 18.24 10.42
C ALA A 69 -14.57 18.78 10.36
N GLN A 70 -15.15 18.91 9.16
CA GLN A 70 -16.55 19.28 8.98
C GLN A 70 -17.50 18.18 9.49
N ASN A 71 -17.20 16.90 9.24
CA ASN A 71 -17.98 15.78 9.80
C ASN A 71 -17.89 15.68 11.33
N VAL A 72 -16.72 15.94 11.92
CA VAL A 72 -16.55 15.97 13.39
C VAL A 72 -17.36 17.12 14.02
N ASN A 73 -17.45 18.28 13.37
CA ASN A 73 -18.26 19.41 13.84
C ASN A 73 -19.78 19.14 13.73
N VAL A 74 -20.22 18.37 12.74
CA VAL A 74 -21.62 17.90 12.64
C VAL A 74 -21.92 16.85 13.72
N ASN A 75 -20.93 16.01 14.07
CA ASN A 75 -21.04 15.03 15.14
C ASN A 75 -21.06 15.64 16.56
N ASP A 76 -20.54 16.84 16.77
CA ASP A 76 -20.59 17.52 18.09
C ASP A 76 -22.02 18.01 18.42
N VAL A 77 -22.80 18.39 17.40
CA VAL A 77 -24.21 18.77 17.58
C VAL A 77 -25.09 17.53 17.82
N THR A 78 -24.78 16.37 17.22
CA THR A 78 -25.50 15.12 17.50
C THR A 78 -25.05 14.42 18.79
N ALA A 79 -23.79 14.61 19.21
CA ALA A 79 -23.27 14.04 20.46
C ALA A 79 -23.94 14.63 21.72
N THR A 80 -24.44 15.87 21.68
CA THR A 80 -25.22 16.43 22.81
C THR A 80 -26.60 15.78 22.98
N LEU A 81 -27.14 15.09 21.97
CA LEU A 81 -28.42 14.38 22.08
C LEU A 81 -28.25 12.90 22.48
N ASP A 82 -27.11 12.28 22.14
CA ASP A 82 -26.82 10.87 22.47
C ASP A 82 -26.10 10.66 23.81
N SER A 83 -25.59 11.72 24.46
CA SER A 83 -24.88 11.65 25.74
C SER A 83 -25.77 11.46 26.98
N ILE A 84 -26.95 10.84 26.83
CA ILE A 84 -27.78 10.31 27.93
C ILE A 84 -27.65 8.77 28.04
N SER A 85 -27.02 8.10 27.07
CA SER A 85 -26.79 6.65 27.15
C SER A 85 -25.32 6.30 27.18
N LEU A 86 -24.92 5.71 28.31
CA LEU A 86 -23.78 4.83 28.47
C LEU A 86 -22.41 5.49 28.69
N GLU A 87 -22.32 6.03 29.91
CA GLU A 87 -21.17 5.89 30.80
C GLU A 87 -20.54 4.48 30.81
N GLU A 88 -19.23 4.52 31.06
CA GLU A 88 -18.35 3.50 31.63
C GLU A 88 -17.61 2.44 30.77
N ALA A 89 -16.33 2.79 30.57
CA ALA A 89 -15.15 2.04 31.02
C ALA A 89 -14.34 1.22 29.98
N GLY A 90 -13.16 1.76 29.64
CA GLY A 90 -11.97 0.91 29.53
C GLY A 90 -10.83 1.39 28.61
N LYS A 91 -9.94 2.23 29.15
CA LYS A 91 -8.44 2.28 28.97
C LYS A 91 -7.88 2.06 27.54
N GLY A 92 -7.16 2.99 26.92
CA GLY A 92 -6.01 3.73 27.46
C GLY A 92 -4.70 3.15 26.91
N SER A 93 -4.11 3.80 25.89
CA SER A 93 -2.70 3.76 25.45
C SER A 93 -2.57 4.75 24.28
N GLU A 94 -2.48 6.06 24.53
CA GLU A 94 -1.21 6.80 24.68
C GLU A 94 -0.21 6.65 23.50
N GLU A 95 -0.13 7.75 22.76
CA GLU A 95 1.10 8.41 22.30
C GLU A 95 2.10 7.64 21.42
N VAL A 96 2.14 8.00 20.13
CA VAL A 96 3.39 8.45 19.47
C VAL A 96 3.08 9.55 18.45
N LYS A 97 3.04 10.81 18.91
CA LYS A 97 3.30 11.97 18.05
C LYS A 97 4.80 12.00 17.77
N GLN A 98 5.27 11.34 16.71
CA GLN A 98 6.63 11.57 16.23
C GLN A 98 6.60 12.63 15.13
N CYS A 99 7.20 13.77 15.45
CA CYS A 99 7.57 14.82 14.51
C CYS A 99 8.13 14.23 13.21
N GLU A 100 7.45 14.47 12.11
CA GLU A 100 7.88 14.05 10.78
C GLU A 100 9.04 14.93 10.29
N GLY A 101 10.24 14.63 10.77
CA GLY A 101 11.47 15.06 10.12
C GLY A 101 11.45 14.54 8.68
N ARG A 102 11.60 15.45 7.70
CA ARG A 102 11.56 15.13 6.26
C ARG A 102 12.40 13.89 5.96
N VAL A 103 11.73 12.76 5.73
CA VAL A 103 12.36 11.47 5.45
C VAL A 103 13.35 11.63 4.30
N SER A 104 14.64 11.40 4.57
CA SER A 104 15.70 11.58 3.57
C SER A 104 15.44 10.73 2.33
N LYS A 105 15.84 11.21 1.14
CA LYS A 105 15.78 10.42 -0.11
C LYS A 105 16.45 9.05 0.05
N ALA A 106 17.52 8.94 0.85
CA ALA A 106 18.19 7.68 1.13
C ALA A 106 17.35 6.75 2.02
N GLN A 107 16.57 7.30 2.94
CA GLN A 107 15.67 6.54 3.80
C GLN A 107 14.47 6.03 2.99
N ARG A 108 13.82 6.87 2.18
CA ARG A 108 12.75 6.43 1.25
C ARG A 108 13.19 5.32 0.31
N ARG A 109 14.44 5.33 -0.18
CA ARG A 109 15.00 4.24 -1.01
C ARG A 109 15.15 2.93 -0.24
N ARG A 110 15.60 2.99 1.02
CA ARG A 110 15.74 1.81 1.89
C ARG A 110 14.37 1.23 2.24
N GLU A 111 13.42 2.09 2.60
CA GLU A 111 12.03 1.71 2.90
C GLU A 111 11.37 1.06 1.68
N LYS A 112 11.48 1.65 0.48
CA LYS A 112 10.96 1.04 -0.75
C LYS A 112 11.54 -0.36 -0.99
N LYS A 113 12.85 -0.53 -0.83
CA LYS A 113 13.52 -1.82 -0.98
C LYS A 113 13.05 -2.84 0.08
N ALA A 114 12.83 -2.38 1.31
CA ALA A 114 12.34 -3.21 2.41
C ALA A 114 10.90 -3.67 2.17
N ILE A 115 10.04 -2.77 1.67
CA ILE A 115 8.64 -3.08 1.30
C ILE A 115 8.62 -4.13 0.19
N GLU A 116 9.36 -3.91 -0.91
CA GLU A 116 9.41 -4.85 -2.03
C GLU A 116 9.93 -6.24 -1.60
N LEU A 117 10.94 -6.28 -0.73
CA LEU A 117 11.45 -7.54 -0.19
C LEU A 117 10.41 -8.26 0.68
N LYS A 118 9.67 -7.51 1.49
CA LYS A 118 8.60 -8.06 2.35
C LYS A 118 7.45 -8.61 1.49
N GLU A 119 7.00 -7.87 0.49
CA GLU A 119 5.97 -8.33 -0.45
C GLU A 119 6.40 -9.59 -1.20
N ARG A 120 7.65 -9.62 -1.68
CA ARG A 120 8.22 -10.80 -2.32
C ARG A 120 8.25 -12.00 -1.37
N GLN A 121 8.68 -11.79 -0.13
CA GLN A 121 8.73 -12.87 0.87
C GLN A 121 7.32 -13.38 1.22
N GLN A 122 6.34 -12.48 1.32
CA GLN A 122 4.94 -12.85 1.54
C GLN A 122 4.39 -13.69 0.39
N ARG A 123 4.67 -13.31 -0.86
CA ARG A 123 4.26 -14.09 -2.05
C ARG A 123 4.87 -15.49 -2.05
N ILE A 124 6.17 -15.58 -1.74
CA ILE A 124 6.87 -16.87 -1.62
C ILE A 124 6.22 -17.71 -0.51
N SER A 125 6.00 -17.13 0.67
CA SER A 125 5.40 -17.84 1.80
C SER A 125 3.98 -18.33 1.53
N GLN A 126 3.16 -17.55 0.84
CA GLN A 126 1.81 -17.95 0.42
C GLN A 126 1.89 -19.15 -0.54
N GLN A 127 2.74 -19.04 -1.56
CA GLN A 127 2.90 -20.12 -2.53
C GLN A 127 3.50 -21.39 -1.90
N GLU A 128 4.39 -21.29 -0.92
CA GLU A 128 4.86 -22.44 -0.14
C GLU A 128 3.75 -23.07 0.71
N ALA A 129 2.84 -22.27 1.28
CA ALA A 129 1.68 -22.79 2.00
C ALA A 129 0.74 -23.55 1.06
N ASP A 130 0.45 -23.00 -0.11
CA ASP A 130 -0.39 -23.64 -1.13
C ASP A 130 0.28 -24.91 -1.67
N ASN A 131 1.59 -24.88 -1.93
CA ASN A 131 2.36 -26.05 -2.38
C ASN A 131 2.35 -27.19 -1.36
N LYS A 132 2.27 -26.91 -0.06
CA LYS A 132 2.11 -27.94 0.99
C LYS A 132 0.73 -28.61 0.96
N LEU A 133 -0.27 -27.98 0.36
CA LEU A 133 -1.61 -28.56 0.18
C LEU A 133 -1.80 -29.16 -1.22
N GLY A 134 -0.86 -28.93 -2.13
CA GLY A 134 -0.91 -29.44 -3.49
C GLY A 134 -0.89 -30.97 -3.58
N VAL A 135 -1.49 -31.48 -4.66
CA VAL A 135 -1.63 -32.92 -4.96
C VAL A 135 -0.30 -33.66 -4.87
N ARG A 136 0.76 -33.12 -5.50
CA ARG A 136 2.12 -33.71 -5.48
C ARG A 136 2.64 -33.93 -4.06
N HIS A 137 2.40 -33.00 -3.13
CA HIS A 137 2.87 -33.12 -1.74
C HIS A 137 2.09 -34.19 -0.98
N LEU A 138 0.78 -34.27 -1.22
CA LEU A 138 -0.08 -35.32 -0.65
C LEU A 138 0.31 -36.71 -1.17
N GLU A 139 0.53 -36.85 -2.48
CA GLU A 139 1.01 -38.08 -3.11
C GLU A 139 2.36 -38.50 -2.53
N THR A 140 3.32 -37.57 -2.46
CA THR A 140 4.65 -37.84 -1.90
C THR A 140 4.56 -38.30 -0.43
N LYS A 141 3.69 -37.68 0.37
CA LYS A 141 3.42 -38.12 1.75
C LYS A 141 2.85 -39.53 1.80
N LYS A 142 1.89 -39.85 0.93
CA LYS A 142 1.27 -41.18 0.86
C LYS A 142 2.28 -42.25 0.45
N ILE A 143 3.12 -41.96 -0.54
CA ILE A 143 4.22 -42.84 -0.96
C ILE A 143 5.18 -43.08 0.21
N LYS A 144 5.61 -42.03 0.91
CA LYS A 144 6.48 -42.15 2.10
C LYS A 144 5.85 -43.01 3.20
N GLN A 145 4.54 -42.88 3.44
CA GLN A 145 3.82 -43.70 4.40
C GLN A 145 3.85 -45.19 4.01
N ILE A 146 3.49 -45.50 2.76
CA ILE A 146 3.47 -46.86 2.22
C ILE A 146 4.86 -47.51 2.25
N LEU A 147 5.92 -46.75 1.94
CA LEU A 147 7.29 -47.23 2.03
C LEU A 147 7.69 -47.53 3.48
N LYS A 148 7.32 -46.66 4.42
CA LYS A 148 7.60 -46.84 5.85
C LYS A 148 6.98 -48.11 6.42
N GLU A 149 5.75 -48.44 6.02
CA GLU A 149 5.05 -49.69 6.39
C GLU A 149 5.80 -50.95 5.91
N ARG A 150 6.62 -50.82 4.86
CA ARG A 150 7.45 -51.90 4.32
C ARG A 150 8.91 -51.83 4.78
N ASN A 151 9.22 -50.98 5.76
CA ASN A 151 10.59 -50.68 6.21
C ASN A 151 11.51 -50.18 5.08
N LEU A 152 10.94 -49.51 4.07
CA LEU A 152 11.66 -48.88 2.96
C LEU A 152 11.68 -47.35 3.11
N LYS A 153 12.60 -46.70 2.40
CA LYS A 153 12.73 -45.24 2.36
C LYS A 153 12.85 -44.73 0.93
N LEU A 154 12.36 -43.52 0.68
CA LEU A 154 12.50 -42.83 -0.59
C LEU A 154 13.94 -42.30 -0.72
N ASN A 155 14.60 -42.57 -1.84
CA ASN A 155 15.89 -42.00 -2.19
C ASN A 155 15.72 -41.07 -3.39
N GLU A 156 15.98 -39.78 -3.22
CA GLU A 156 15.82 -38.79 -4.29
C GLU A 156 17.03 -38.82 -5.22
N ILE A 157 16.80 -39.15 -6.49
CA ILE A 157 17.82 -39.14 -7.53
C ILE A 157 17.67 -37.82 -8.29
N PRO A 158 18.74 -37.01 -8.44
CA PRO A 158 18.71 -35.81 -9.25
C PRO A 158 18.30 -36.15 -10.69
N SER A 159 17.43 -35.34 -11.30
CA SER A 159 17.12 -35.45 -12.72
C SER A 159 18.24 -34.78 -13.52
N ASP A 160 19.40 -35.42 -13.61
CA ASP A 160 20.60 -34.89 -14.29
C ASP A 160 20.67 -35.28 -15.78
N GLY A 161 19.64 -35.97 -16.30
CA GLY A 161 19.58 -36.37 -17.70
C GLY A 161 20.57 -37.48 -18.07
N ASN A 162 21.28 -38.05 -17.09
CA ASN A 162 22.04 -39.27 -17.28
C ASN A 162 21.07 -40.44 -17.31
N TRP A 163 21.00 -41.10 -18.47
CA TRP A 163 20.23 -42.32 -18.71
C TRP A 163 21.13 -43.55 -18.66
#